data_AF-A0A398CLS5-F1
#
_entry.id   AF-A0A398CLS5-F1
#
_cell.length_a   1.000
_cell.length_b   1.000
_cell.length_c   1.000
_cell.angle_alpha   90.00
_cell.angle_beta   90.00
_cell.angle_gamma   90.00
#
_symmetry.space_group_name_H-M   'P 1'
#
loop_
_entity.id
_entity.type
_entity.pdbx_description
1 polymer ?
#
loop_
_entity_poly.entity_id
_entity_poly.type
_entity_poly.pdbx_seq_one_letter_code
_entity_poly.pdbx_strand_id
1 'polypeptide(L)'
;MNGIKSSLSARDGDFAELKLREIIVKLRYDDPERGLSFADEFAFKSAADRASFEYDYTAEGPAGYQIQIVRRFTNGLSNMIDWKTSDEPDVVVPLN
;
A
#
# COMPACT_ATOMS: atom_id res chain seq x y z
N MET A 1 -21.25 -5.29 8.87
CA MET A 1 -20.11 -4.67 8.16
C MET A 1 -19.14 -4.23 9.23
N ASN A 2 -17.89 -4.68 9.13
CA ASN A 2 -16.83 -4.28 10.04
C ASN A 2 -15.88 -3.37 9.24
N GLY A 3 -15.52 -2.22 9.80
CA GLY A 3 -14.50 -1.34 9.24
C GLY A 3 -13.14 -1.69 9.82
N ILE A 4 -12.14 -1.84 8.96
CA ILE A 4 -10.74 -2.00 9.37
C ILE A 4 -9.90 -0.86 8.81
N LYS A 5 -8.85 -0.51 9.54
CA LYS A 5 -7.86 0.50 9.15
C LYS A 5 -6.50 -0.17 9.09
N SER A 6 -5.88 -0.16 7.93
CA SER A 6 -4.49 -0.56 7.74
C SER A 6 -3.61 0.67 7.66
N SER A 7 -2.62 0.77 8.55
CA SER A 7 -1.63 1.84 8.57
C SER A 7 -0.49 1.51 7.61
N LEU A 8 0.05 2.53 6.93
CA LEU A 8 1.18 2.39 6.01
C LEU A 8 2.30 3.33 6.40
N SER A 9 3.52 2.81 6.45
CA SER A 9 4.70 3.60 6.75
C SER A 9 5.90 3.16 5.93
N ALA A 10 6.64 4.11 5.37
CA ALA A 10 7.93 3.86 4.72
C ALA A 10 9.10 3.82 5.73
N ARG A 11 8.82 3.54 7.02
CA ARG A 11 9.80 3.61 8.10
C ARG A 11 11.07 2.82 7.76
N ASP A 12 12.20 3.31 8.28
CA ASP A 12 13.51 2.63 8.29
C ASP A 12 14.33 2.64 7.00
N GLY A 13 14.33 3.74 6.23
CA GLY A 13 15.43 3.95 5.29
C GLY A 13 15.57 5.35 4.70
N ASP A 14 16.60 5.51 3.88
CA ASP A 14 17.00 6.80 3.32
C ASP A 14 16.70 6.84 1.82
N PHE A 15 15.71 7.66 1.44
CA PHE A 15 15.33 7.86 0.04
C PHE A 15 16.48 8.44 -0.78
N ALA A 16 17.30 9.32 -0.20
CA ALA A 16 18.42 9.93 -0.89
C ALA A 16 19.53 8.90 -1.15
N GLU A 17 19.87 8.08 -0.14
CA GLU A 17 20.83 6.97 -0.29
C GLU A 17 20.40 6.00 -1.39
N LEU A 18 19.11 5.65 -1.43
CA LEU A 18 18.53 4.72 -2.41
C LEU A 18 18.17 5.39 -3.75
N LYS A 19 18.42 6.69 -3.90
CA LYS A 19 18.06 7.49 -5.09
C LYS A 19 16.58 7.39 -5.46
N LEU A 20 15.72 7.18 -4.47
CA LEU A 20 14.27 7.16 -4.63
C LEU A 20 13.75 8.59 -4.77
N ARG A 21 12.93 8.79 -5.78
CA ARG A 21 12.13 10.02 -5.96
C ARG A 21 10.82 9.91 -5.17
N GLU A 22 10.14 8.78 -5.32
CA GLU A 22 8.90 8.47 -4.61
C GLU A 22 8.62 6.96 -4.65
N ILE A 23 7.80 6.50 -3.71
CA ILE A 23 7.16 5.19 -3.74
C ILE A 23 5.66 5.40 -3.84
N ILE A 24 5.06 4.83 -4.87
CA ILE A 24 3.61 4.78 -5.05
C ILE A 24 3.11 3.46 -4.47
N VAL A 25 2.23 3.53 -3.48
CA VAL A 25 1.57 2.37 -2.90
C VAL A 25 0.12 2.41 -3.33
N LYS A 26 -0.33 1.34 -3.99
CA LYS A 26 -1.73 1.16 -4.40
C LYS A 26 -2.33 0.06 -3.56
N LEU A 27 -3.51 0.31 -3.02
CA LEU A 27 -4.25 -0.65 -2.21
C LEU A 27 -5.63 -0.85 -2.82
N ARG A 28 -6.13 -2.08 -2.76
CA ARG A 28 -7.51 -2.38 -3.14
C ARG A 28 -8.11 -3.52 -2.35
N TYR A 29 -9.40 -3.44 -2.06
CA TYR A 29 -10.21 -4.53 -1.55
C TYR A 29 -11.44 -4.66 -2.43
N ASP A 30 -11.65 -5.83 -3.02
CA ASP A 30 -12.75 -6.11 -3.94
C ASP A 30 -13.53 -7.35 -3.48
N ASP A 31 -14.81 -7.16 -3.12
CA ASP A 31 -15.77 -8.23 -2.82
C ASP A 31 -17.02 -8.00 -3.70
N PRO A 32 -16.98 -8.43 -4.97
CA PRO A 32 -18.06 -8.19 -5.92
C PRO A 32 -19.36 -8.94 -5.55
N GLU A 33 -19.27 -10.06 -4.83
CA GLU A 33 -20.46 -10.81 -4.36
C GLU A 33 -21.28 -9.98 -3.38
N ARG A 34 -20.63 -9.07 -2.65
CA ARG A 34 -21.27 -8.19 -1.65
C ARG A 34 -21.30 -6.73 -2.09
N GLY A 35 -20.87 -6.44 -3.31
CA GLY A 35 -20.89 -5.09 -3.90
C GLY A 35 -19.90 -4.12 -3.25
N LEU A 36 -18.80 -4.61 -2.68
CA LEU A 36 -17.76 -3.78 -2.06
C LEU A 36 -16.57 -3.65 -3.00
N SER A 37 -16.11 -2.41 -3.20
CA SER A 37 -14.86 -2.12 -3.89
C SER A 37 -14.26 -0.83 -3.32
N PHE A 38 -13.06 -0.94 -2.77
CA PHE A 38 -12.33 0.16 -2.15
C PHE A 38 -10.93 0.18 -2.75
N ALA A 39 -10.43 1.35 -3.12
CA ALA A 39 -9.07 1.50 -3.63
C ALA A 39 -8.50 2.88 -3.30
N ASP A 40 -7.22 2.90 -2.92
CA ASP A 40 -6.46 4.13 -2.66
C ASP A 40 -5.08 4.06 -3.30
N GLU A 41 -4.51 5.23 -3.59
CA GLU A 41 -3.13 5.41 -4.04
C GLU A 41 -2.44 6.46 -3.18
N PHE A 42 -1.26 6.12 -2.65
CA PHE A 42 -0.46 6.99 -1.79
C PHE A 42 0.94 7.18 -2.37
N ALA A 43 1.44 8.41 -2.35
CA ALA A 43 2.81 8.74 -2.74
C ALA A 43 3.65 9.07 -1.50
N PHE A 44 4.64 8.23 -1.22
CA PHE A 44 5.65 8.44 -0.18
C PHE A 44 6.87 9.09 -0.83
N LYS A 45 7.28 10.25 -0.32
CA LYS A 45 8.47 11.01 -0.73
C LYS A 45 9.53 11.04 0.35
N SER A 46 9.22 10.54 1.55
CA SER A 46 10.16 10.41 2.67
C SER A 46 9.82 9.22 3.57
N ALA A 47 10.78 8.77 4.37
CA ALA A 47 10.56 7.75 5.41
C ALA A 47 9.69 8.24 6.59
N ALA A 48 9.43 9.54 6.68
CA ALA A 48 8.52 10.11 7.66
C ALA A 48 7.04 10.03 7.24
N ASP A 49 6.78 9.81 5.95
CA ASP A 49 5.42 9.80 5.41
C ASP A 49 4.61 8.61 5.95
N ARG A 50 3.33 8.87 6.21
CA ARG A 50 2.36 7.89 6.72
C ARG A 50 1.09 8.00 5.92
N ALA A 51 0.42 6.87 5.73
CA ALA A 51 -0.90 6.81 5.14
C ALA A 51 -1.76 5.77 5.87
N SER A 52 -3.05 5.73 5.57
CA SER A 52 -3.93 4.68 6.03
C SER A 52 -4.96 4.33 4.98
N PHE A 53 -5.25 3.05 4.84
CA PHE A 53 -6.32 2.52 4.00
C PHE A 53 -7.44 2.00 4.89
N GLU A 54 -8.65 2.47 4.65
CA GLU A 54 -9.84 2.09 5.40
C GLU A 54 -10.83 1.46 4.44
N TYR A 55 -11.32 0.28 4.81
CA TYR A 55 -12.29 -0.46 4.00
C TYR A 55 -13.23 -1.26 4.88
N ASP A 56 -14.45 -1.45 4.40
CA ASP A 56 -15.41 -2.34 5.02
C ASP A 56 -15.23 -3.76 4.48
N TYR A 57 -15.45 -4.74 5.35
CA TYR A 57 -15.44 -6.16 4.97
C TYR A 57 -16.57 -6.94 5.64
N THR A 58 -16.75 -8.17 5.16
CA THR A 58 -17.65 -9.15 5.77
C THR A 58 -16.89 -10.43 6.10
N ALA A 59 -17.41 -11.22 7.05
CA ALA A 59 -16.77 -12.46 7.48
C ALA A 59 -16.61 -13.51 6.35
N GLU A 60 -17.41 -13.40 5.31
CA GLU A 60 -17.39 -14.30 4.15
C GLU A 60 -16.64 -13.71 2.94
N GLY A 61 -16.14 -12.47 3.06
CA GLY A 61 -15.41 -11.80 2.00
C GLY A 61 -13.94 -12.22 1.92
N PRO A 62 -13.15 -11.61 1.00
CA PRO A 62 -11.71 -11.81 0.94
C PRO A 62 -11.03 -11.60 2.29
N ALA A 63 -10.03 -12.43 2.58
CA ALA A 63 -9.29 -12.40 3.84
C ALA A 63 -8.47 -11.12 4.06
N GLY A 64 -8.21 -10.35 2.99
CA GLY A 64 -7.40 -9.14 3.06
C GLY A 64 -7.50 -8.31 1.79
N TYR A 65 -6.88 -7.13 1.84
CA TYR A 65 -6.70 -6.25 0.70
C TYR A 65 -5.51 -6.71 -0.15
N GLN A 66 -5.35 -6.12 -1.32
CA GLN A 66 -4.19 -6.28 -2.18
C GLN A 66 -3.38 -5.00 -2.18
N ILE A 67 -2.05 -5.14 -2.22
CA ILE A 67 -1.09 -4.05 -2.27
C ILE A 67 -0.17 -4.21 -3.49
N GLN A 68 0.05 -3.12 -4.23
CA GLN A 68 1.07 -3.00 -5.28
C GLN A 68 1.98 -1.83 -4.94
N ILE A 69 3.28 -1.98 -5.17
CA ILE A 69 4.28 -0.96 -4.84
C ILE A 69 5.07 -0.62 -6.09
N VAL A 70 5.13 0.66 -6.44
CA VAL A 70 5.92 1.18 -7.56
C VAL A 70 6.95 2.16 -7.02
N ARG A 71 8.23 1.83 -7.18
CA ARG A 71 9.35 2.68 -6.79
C ARG A 71 9.80 3.44 -8.01
N ARG A 72 9.91 4.76 -7.88
CA ARG A 72 10.43 5.63 -8.95
C ARG A 72 11.74 6.23 -8.48
N PHE A 73 12.78 6.05 -9.28
CA PHE A 73 14.13 6.53 -8.97
C PHE A 73 14.39 7.88 -9.63
N THR A 74 15.35 8.63 -9.08
CA THR A 74 15.75 9.95 -9.57
C THR A 74 16.34 9.94 -10.98
N ASN A 75 16.86 8.79 -11.44
CA ASN A 75 17.36 8.59 -12.80
C ASN A 75 16.27 8.23 -13.83
N GLY A 76 14.99 8.22 -13.42
CA GLY A 76 13.85 7.90 -14.29
C GLY A 76 13.52 6.41 -14.39
N LEU A 77 14.29 5.51 -13.77
CA LEU A 77 13.93 4.09 -13.69
C LEU A 77 12.79 3.85 -12.71
N SER A 78 12.12 2.70 -12.86
CA SER A 78 11.14 2.22 -11.90
C SER A 78 11.28 0.73 -11.64
N ASN A 79 10.95 0.31 -10.42
CA ASN A 79 10.76 -1.08 -10.04
C ASN A 79 9.34 -1.25 -9.48
N MET A 80 8.74 -2.43 -9.66
CA MET A 80 7.39 -2.73 -9.20
C MET A 80 7.37 -4.07 -8.46
N ILE A 81 6.73 -4.08 -7.30
CA ILE A 81 6.21 -5.30 -6.68
C ILE A 81 4.75 -5.39 -7.11
N ASP A 82 4.41 -6.46 -7.85
CA ASP A 82 3.05 -6.66 -8.32
C ASP A 82 2.09 -7.00 -7.17
N TRP A 83 0.79 -6.98 -7.45
CA TRP A 83 -0.27 -7.18 -6.47
C TRP A 83 -0.04 -8.42 -5.60
N LYS A 84 0.02 -8.19 -4.29
CA LYS A 84 0.06 -9.23 -3.26
C LYS A 84 -1.07 -9.02 -2.27
N THR A 85 -1.69 -10.10 -1.81
CA THR A 85 -2.67 -10.04 -0.72
C THR A 85 -1.98 -9.81 0.63
N SER A 86 -2.56 -8.96 1.45
CA SER A 86 -2.17 -8.71 2.84
C SER A 86 -3.41 -8.46 3.69
N ASP A 87 -3.35 -8.90 4.95
CA ASP A 87 -4.31 -8.65 6.01
C ASP A 87 -3.63 -7.94 7.21
N GLU A 88 -2.42 -7.43 7.00
CA GLU A 88 -1.65 -6.80 8.06
C GLU A 88 -2.26 -5.43 8.43
N PRO A 89 -2.45 -5.15 9.73
CA PRO A 89 -2.95 -3.86 10.20
C PRO A 89 -1.90 -2.75 10.10
N ASP A 90 -0.61 -3.11 10.06
CA ASP A 90 0.52 -2.18 9.97
C ASP A 90 1.48 -2.66 8.88
N VAL A 91 1.53 -1.93 7.77
CA VAL A 91 2.39 -2.24 6.62
C VAL A 91 3.62 -1.35 6.62
N VAL A 92 4.78 -1.99 6.62
CA VAL A 92 6.05 -1.32 6.29
C VAL A 92 6.25 -1.39 4.78
N VAL A 93 6.33 -0.23 4.12
CA VAL A 93 6.54 -0.11 2.68
C VAL A 93 8.02 -0.34 2.37
N PRO A 94 8.41 -1.45 1.72
CA PRO A 94 9.81 -1.75 1.44
C PRO A 94 10.41 -0.76 0.43
N LEU A 95 11.59 -0.24 0.76
CA LEU A 95 12.30 0.73 -0.08
C LEU A 95 13.14 0.09 -1.21
N ASN A 96 13.45 -1.22 -1.14
CA ASN A 96 14.29 -1.96 -2.10
C ASN A 96 13.68 -3.29 -2.56
#